data_AF-A0A9C7G914-F1
#
_entry.id   AF-A0A9C7G914-F1
#
_cell.length_a   1.000
_cell.length_b   1.000
_cell.length_c   1.000
_cell.angle_alpha   90.00
_cell.angle_beta   90.00
_cell.angle_gamma   90.00
#
_symmetry.space_group_name_H-M   'P 1'
#
loop_
_entity.id
_entity.type
_entity.pdbx_description
1 polymer ?
#
loop_
_entity_poly.entity_id
_entity_poly.type
_entity_poly.pdbx_seq_one_letter_code
_entity_poly.pdbx_strand_id
1 'polypeptide(L)'
;MNRKEKQTIRKEICTLLDQCTGCEYRISQGETPVYCSTVCPIGITMQSLSAQLIVDETKTSQKVGGTTTPINIGPWSSDEEFYLINHINFYKVGHLSARLNRLPKSVSAKASYLRKKFPDVIAQQKRKAK
;
A
#
# COMPACT_ATOMS: atom_id res chain seq x y z
N MET A 1 -3.99 -10.45 -14.85
CA MET A 1 -5.37 -10.69 -15.32
C MET A 1 -5.85 -9.58 -16.23
N ASN A 2 -6.71 -9.92 -17.18
CA ASN A 2 -7.45 -8.98 -18.02
C ASN A 2 -8.70 -8.43 -17.29
N ARG A 3 -9.24 -7.31 -17.76
CA ARG A 3 -10.42 -6.65 -17.20
C ARG A 3 -11.62 -7.60 -17.08
N LYS A 4 -11.83 -8.46 -18.08
CA LYS A 4 -12.91 -9.46 -18.09
C LYS A 4 -12.76 -10.47 -16.96
N GLU A 5 -11.55 -11.01 -16.76
CA GLU A 5 -11.25 -11.97 -15.70
C GLU A 5 -11.48 -11.36 -14.30
N LYS A 6 -11.07 -10.11 -14.08
CA LYS A 6 -11.32 -9.40 -12.80
C LYS A 6 -12.80 -9.20 -12.54
N GLN A 7 -13.57 -8.93 -13.60
CA GLN A 7 -15.01 -8.81 -13.49
C GLN A 7 -15.68 -10.14 -13.18
N THR A 8 -15.21 -11.25 -13.75
CA THR A 8 -15.70 -12.60 -13.44
C THR A 8 -15.45 -12.95 -11.98
N ILE A 9 -14.21 -12.78 -11.49
CA ILE A 9 -13.87 -13.06 -10.09
C ILE A 9 -14.72 -12.23 -9.13
N ARG A 10 -14.93 -10.94 -9.42
CA ARG A 10 -15.78 -10.07 -8.58
C ARG A 10 -17.24 -10.54 -8.58
N LYS A 11 -17.77 -10.99 -9.71
CA LYS A 11 -19.13 -11.57 -9.79
C LYS A 11 -19.23 -12.86 -8.97
N GLU A 12 -18.24 -13.74 -9.06
CA GLU A 12 -18.19 -14.98 -8.29
C GLU A 12 -18.16 -14.70 -6.77
N ILE A 13 -17.36 -13.73 -6.34
CA ILE A 13 -17.33 -13.29 -4.94
C ILE A 13 -18.72 -12.78 -4.50
N CYS A 14 -19.42 -11.99 -5.32
CA CYS A 14 -20.78 -11.55 -5.00
C CYS A 14 -21.75 -12.74 -4.85
N THR A 15 -21.70 -13.70 -5.78
CA THR A 15 -22.58 -14.89 -5.69
C THR A 15 -22.30 -15.75 -4.46
N LEU A 16 -21.04 -15.84 -4.03
CA LEU A 16 -20.65 -16.54 -2.81
C LEU A 16 -21.13 -15.81 -1.54
N LEU A 17 -21.17 -14.46 -1.57
CA LEU A 17 -21.72 -13.65 -0.48
C LEU A 17 -23.23 -13.79 -0.35
N ASP A 18 -23.97 -13.91 -1.46
CA ASP A 18 -25.41 -14.16 -1.43
C ASP A 18 -25.73 -15.49 -0.75
N GLN A 19 -24.88 -16.52 -0.95
CA GLN A 19 -24.97 -17.83 -0.30
C GLN A 19 -24.57 -17.83 1.19
N CYS A 20 -24.01 -16.72 1.71
CA CYS A 20 -23.66 -16.59 3.12
C CYS A 20 -24.86 -16.20 4.02
N THR A 21 -26.05 -16.02 3.45
CA THR A 21 -27.28 -15.74 4.21
C THR A 21 -27.74 -17.01 4.93
N GLY A 22 -27.52 -17.09 6.25
CA GLY A 22 -27.83 -18.28 7.06
C GLY A 22 -26.70 -19.31 7.18
N CYS A 23 -25.47 -18.95 6.82
CA CYS A 23 -24.31 -19.83 6.93
C CYS A 23 -24.10 -20.35 8.37
N GLU A 24 -23.99 -21.67 8.53
CA GLU A 24 -23.79 -22.34 9.83
C GLU A 24 -22.46 -21.95 10.50
N TYR A 25 -21.47 -21.57 9.69
CA TYR A 25 -20.17 -21.08 10.15
C TYR A 25 -20.18 -19.59 10.52
N ARG A 26 -21.29 -18.88 10.22
CA ARG A 26 -21.47 -17.47 10.57
C ARG A 26 -21.95 -17.41 12.02
N ILE A 27 -20.99 -17.49 12.95
CA ILE A 27 -21.27 -17.43 14.38
C ILE A 27 -21.98 -16.10 14.69
N SER A 28 -23.24 -16.20 15.11
CA SER A 28 -24.00 -15.07 15.63
C SER A 28 -23.45 -14.70 17.00
N GLN A 29 -22.84 -13.51 17.07
CA GLN A 29 -22.41 -12.83 18.29
C GLN A 29 -21.16 -13.39 19.01
N GLY A 30 -20.13 -12.55 19.12
CA GLY A 30 -19.16 -12.61 20.20
C GLY A 30 -17.84 -13.30 19.92
N GLU A 31 -17.81 -14.39 19.16
CA GLU A 31 -16.58 -15.13 18.89
C GLU A 31 -15.98 -14.83 17.51
N THR A 32 -14.65 -14.74 17.50
CA THR A 32 -13.85 -14.08 16.47
C THR A 32 -14.15 -14.53 15.03
N PRO A 33 -14.05 -13.63 14.03
CA PRO A 33 -14.33 -13.88 12.60
C PRO A 33 -13.43 -14.93 11.92
N VAL A 34 -12.63 -15.66 12.69
CA VAL A 34 -11.59 -16.62 12.26
C VAL A 34 -12.20 -17.86 11.59
N TYR A 35 -13.41 -18.28 11.97
CA TYR A 35 -14.02 -19.50 11.41
C TYR A 35 -14.41 -19.37 9.95
N CYS A 36 -14.91 -18.20 9.54
CA CYS A 36 -15.28 -17.98 8.15
C CYS A 36 -14.05 -18.02 7.23
N SER A 37 -12.90 -17.53 7.71
CA SER A 37 -11.66 -17.54 6.95
C SER A 37 -10.92 -18.89 6.93
N THR A 38 -11.12 -19.76 7.92
CA THR A 38 -10.29 -20.97 8.11
C THR A 38 -11.04 -22.29 7.99
N VAL A 39 -12.36 -22.29 8.17
CA VAL A 39 -13.18 -23.52 8.21
C VAL A 39 -14.31 -23.49 7.18
N CYS A 40 -14.92 -22.34 6.95
CA CYS A 40 -16.04 -22.24 5.99
C CYS A 40 -15.54 -22.47 4.55
N PRO A 41 -16.12 -23.44 3.80
CA PRO A 41 -15.71 -23.70 2.42
C PRO A 41 -15.95 -22.49 1.50
N ILE A 42 -17.04 -21.75 1.73
CA ILE A 42 -17.36 -20.50 1.01
C ILE A 42 -16.32 -19.40 1.33
N GLY A 43 -15.92 -19.29 2.59
CA GLY A 43 -14.91 -18.29 2.97
C GLY A 43 -13.52 -18.62 2.45
N ILE A 44 -13.13 -19.91 2.40
CA ILE A 44 -11.87 -20.37 1.80
C ILE A 44 -11.85 -20.06 0.29
N THR A 45 -12.94 -20.34 -0.43
CA THR A 45 -13.02 -20.05 -1.87
C THR A 45 -13.00 -18.54 -2.13
N MET A 46 -13.72 -17.75 -1.34
CA MET A 46 -13.66 -16.29 -1.40
C MET A 46 -12.25 -15.75 -1.14
N GLN A 47 -11.52 -16.30 -0.18
CA GLN A 47 -10.13 -15.92 0.08
C GLN A 47 -9.22 -16.22 -1.10
N SER A 48 -9.35 -17.40 -1.71
CA SER A 48 -8.59 -17.77 -2.90
C SER A 48 -8.85 -16.81 -4.06
N LEU A 49 -10.13 -16.51 -4.33
CA LEU A 49 -10.54 -15.55 -5.37
C LEU A 49 -10.03 -14.12 -5.07
N SER A 50 -10.09 -13.70 -3.82
CA SER A 50 -9.57 -12.40 -3.38
C SER A 50 -8.05 -12.33 -3.49
N ALA A 51 -7.35 -13.42 -3.17
CA ALA A 51 -5.90 -13.50 -3.33
C ALA A 51 -5.49 -13.40 -4.81
N GLN A 52 -6.26 -13.97 -5.74
CA GLN A 52 -6.01 -13.81 -7.18
C GLN A 52 -6.14 -12.35 -7.64
N LEU A 53 -7.08 -11.58 -7.07
CA LEU A 53 -7.18 -10.14 -7.31
C LEU A 53 -5.98 -9.37 -6.74
N ILE A 54 -5.52 -9.76 -5.53
CA ILE A 54 -4.40 -9.11 -4.83
C ILE A 54 -3.07 -9.43 -5.51
N VAL A 55 -2.82 -10.67 -5.93
CA VAL A 55 -1.55 -11.06 -6.58
C VAL A 55 -1.32 -10.24 -7.85
N ASP A 56 -2.39 -9.87 -8.55
CA ASP A 56 -2.36 -8.99 -9.71
C ASP A 56 -2.13 -7.50 -9.36
N GLU A 57 -2.47 -7.09 -8.14
CA GLU A 57 -2.20 -5.76 -7.57
C GLU A 57 -0.84 -5.66 -6.87
N THR A 58 -0.23 -6.79 -6.49
CA THR A 58 1.05 -6.88 -5.75
C THR A 58 2.30 -6.60 -6.57
N LYS A 59 2.21 -5.82 -7.65
CA LYS A 59 3.45 -5.27 -8.22
C LYS A 59 4.15 -4.29 -7.29
N THR A 60 3.53 -3.69 -6.26
CA THR A 60 4.28 -2.96 -5.21
C THR A 60 3.48 -2.65 -3.93
N SER A 61 3.32 -3.61 -3.02
CA SER A 61 2.83 -3.33 -1.65
C SER A 61 3.93 -3.64 -0.64
N GLN A 62 4.46 -2.63 0.04
CA GLN A 62 5.32 -2.76 1.22
C GLN A 62 4.58 -2.25 2.45
N LYS A 63 4.74 -2.95 3.58
CA LYS A 63 4.29 -2.48 4.88
C LYS A 63 5.11 -1.25 5.28
N VAL A 64 4.47 -0.09 5.35
CA VAL A 64 5.04 1.14 5.89
C VAL A 64 4.35 1.41 7.21
N GLY A 65 5.03 1.17 8.34
CA GLY A 65 4.52 1.56 9.66
C GLY A 65 3.27 0.82 10.17
N GLY A 66 3.03 -0.43 9.74
CA GLY A 66 1.97 -1.28 10.30
C GLY A 66 0.58 -1.08 9.70
N THR A 67 0.37 -0.06 8.86
CA THR A 67 -0.85 0.13 8.08
C THR A 67 -0.63 -0.26 6.62
N THR A 68 -1.56 -1.04 6.05
CA THR A 68 -1.58 -1.41 4.63
C THR A 68 -2.18 -0.27 3.82
N THR A 69 -1.39 0.79 3.58
CA THR A 69 -1.75 1.84 2.63
C THR A 69 -1.15 1.54 1.25
N PRO A 70 -1.90 1.74 0.16
CA PRO A 70 -1.35 1.60 -1.18
C PRO A 70 -0.22 2.61 -1.37
N ILE A 71 0.89 2.16 -1.93
CA ILE A 71 2.10 2.97 -2.10
C ILE A 71 1.94 3.90 -3.30
N ASN A 72 2.46 5.13 -3.17
CA ASN A 72 2.53 6.08 -4.27
C ASN A 72 3.61 5.67 -5.30
N ILE A 73 3.19 5.06 -6.40
CA ILE A 73 4.08 4.63 -7.52
C ILE A 73 4.09 5.67 -8.67
N GLY A 74 3.21 6.68 -8.62
CA GLY A 74 3.02 7.69 -9.66
C GLY A 74 4.11 8.77 -9.75
N PRO A 75 3.94 9.76 -10.64
CA PRO A 75 4.84 10.91 -10.76
C PRO A 75 4.94 11.68 -9.44
N TRP A 76 6.08 12.35 -9.22
CA TRP A 76 6.29 13.17 -8.02
C TRP A 76 5.48 14.46 -8.11
N SER A 77 4.68 14.75 -7.08
CA SER A 77 4.01 16.04 -6.99
C SER A 77 4.98 17.14 -6.55
N SER A 78 4.64 18.39 -6.85
CA SER A 78 5.42 19.55 -6.42
C SER A 78 5.58 19.59 -4.89
N ASP A 79 4.54 19.23 -4.15
CA ASP A 79 4.55 19.21 -2.68
C ASP A 79 5.47 18.11 -2.14
N GLU A 80 5.47 16.93 -2.75
CA GLU A 80 6.39 15.84 -2.38
C GLU A 80 7.85 16.23 -2.62
N GLU A 81 8.14 16.88 -3.76
CA GLU A 81 9.48 17.37 -4.07
C GLU A 81 9.91 18.48 -3.12
N PHE A 82 9.02 19.43 -2.85
CA PHE A 82 9.27 20.52 -1.90
C PHE A 82 9.55 19.97 -0.50
N TYR A 83 8.73 19.02 -0.04
CA TYR A 83 8.98 18.35 1.23
C TYR A 83 10.34 17.64 1.22
N LEU A 84 10.65 16.88 0.17
CA LEU A 84 11.90 16.14 0.09
C LEU A 84 13.10 17.08 0.13
N ILE A 85 13.10 18.16 -0.64
CA ILE A 85 14.19 19.15 -0.68
C ILE A 85 14.46 19.72 0.71
N ASN A 86 13.41 20.08 1.46
CA ASN A 86 13.55 20.71 2.77
C ASN A 86 13.98 19.74 3.89
N HIS A 87 13.75 18.44 3.72
CA HIS A 87 13.89 17.45 4.80
C HIS A 87 14.99 16.40 4.56
N ILE A 88 15.59 16.37 3.37
CA ILE A 88 16.60 15.38 2.95
C ILE A 88 17.87 15.33 3.81
N ASN A 89 18.22 16.44 4.46
CA ASN A 89 19.41 16.53 5.32
C ASN A 89 19.12 16.26 6.79
N PHE A 90 17.84 16.32 7.19
CA PHE A 90 17.41 16.20 8.58
C PHE A 90 16.93 14.79 8.92
N TYR A 91 16.37 14.07 7.95
CA TYR A 91 15.76 12.76 8.18
C TYR A 91 16.38 11.65 7.32
N LYS A 92 16.41 10.44 7.88
CA LYS A 92 16.81 9.23 7.15
C LYS A 92 15.78 8.86 6.08
N VAL A 93 16.23 8.20 5.02
CA VAL A 93 15.39 7.75 3.90
C VAL A 93 14.17 6.96 4.37
N GLY A 94 14.32 6.10 5.39
CA GLY A 94 13.20 5.33 5.96
C GLY A 94 12.06 6.20 6.53
N HIS A 95 12.41 7.31 7.20
CA HIS A 95 11.42 8.25 7.72
C HIS A 95 10.75 9.03 6.58
N LEU A 96 11.55 9.48 5.60
CA LEU A 96 11.04 10.18 4.42
C LEU A 96 10.11 9.29 3.58
N SER A 97 10.47 8.02 3.39
CA SER A 97 9.62 7.04 2.71
C SER A 97 8.31 6.80 3.44
N ALA A 98 8.36 6.75 4.77
CA ALA A 98 7.17 6.56 5.57
C ALA A 98 6.22 7.76 5.45
N ARG A 99 6.78 8.97 5.55
CA ARG A 99 6.00 10.21 5.46
C ARG A 99 5.40 10.43 4.07
N LEU A 100 6.16 10.13 3.02
CA LEU A 100 5.73 10.32 1.63
C LEU A 100 4.95 9.11 1.07
N ASN A 101 4.79 8.04 1.85
CA ASN A 101 4.18 6.79 1.42
C ASN A 101 4.76 6.28 0.08
N ARG A 102 6.10 6.36 -0.06
CA ARG A 102 6.85 5.96 -1.26
C ARG A 102 7.91 4.93 -0.93
N LEU A 103 8.34 4.14 -1.92
CA LEU A 103 9.42 3.17 -1.72
C LEU A 103 10.72 3.88 -1.29
N PRO A 104 11.47 3.35 -0.30
CA PRO A 104 12.77 3.88 0.10
C PRO A 104 13.73 4.05 -1.08
N LYS A 105 13.73 3.11 -2.03
CA LYS A 105 14.53 3.17 -3.25
C LYS A 105 14.15 4.36 -4.13
N SER A 106 12.85 4.60 -4.33
CA SER A 106 12.33 5.73 -5.12
C SER A 106 12.68 7.07 -4.47
N VAL A 107 12.49 7.17 -3.15
CA VAL A 107 12.87 8.35 -2.36
C VAL A 107 14.37 8.62 -2.46
N SER A 108 15.22 7.59 -2.32
CA SER A 108 16.68 7.72 -2.44
C SER A 108 17.12 8.22 -3.83
N ALA A 109 16.49 7.68 -4.89
CA ALA A 109 16.77 8.10 -6.26
C ALA A 109 16.37 9.57 -6.48
N LYS A 110 15.16 9.96 -6.05
CA LYS A 110 14.68 11.33 -6.18
C LYS A 110 15.51 12.31 -5.36
N ALA A 111 15.86 11.94 -4.13
CA ALA A 111 16.74 12.68 -3.25
C ALA A 111 18.09 12.98 -3.92
N SER A 112 18.68 11.97 -4.56
CA SER A 112 19.95 12.13 -5.29
C SER A 112 19.82 13.05 -6.50
N TYR A 113 18.71 12.96 -7.23
CA TYR A 113 18.41 13.86 -8.34
C TYR A 113 18.26 15.32 -7.88
N LEU A 114 17.48 15.57 -6.82
CA LEU A 114 17.24 16.91 -6.30
C LEU A 114 18.51 17.55 -5.73
N ARG A 115 19.42 16.76 -5.13
CA ARG A 115 20.76 17.23 -4.71
C ARG A 115 21.60 17.74 -5.87
N LYS A 116 21.51 17.10 -7.04
CA LYS A 116 22.23 17.54 -8.24
C LYS A 116 21.58 18.76 -8.89
N LYS A 117 20.24 18.82 -8.87
CA LYS A 117 19.47 19.89 -9.50
C LYS A 117 19.49 21.20 -8.70
N PHE A 118 19.48 21.10 -7.37
CA PHE A 118 19.40 22.25 -6.46
C PHE A 118 20.48 22.18 -5.36
N PRO A 119 21.77 22.22 -5.73
CA PRO A 119 22.87 22.08 -4.77
C PRO A 119 22.87 23.20 -3.72
N ASP A 120 22.59 24.44 -4.14
CA ASP A 120 22.68 25.62 -3.28
C ASP A 120 21.59 25.65 -2.20
N VAL A 121 20.36 25.31 -2.57
CA VAL A 121 19.20 25.28 -1.66
C VAL A 121 19.43 24.26 -0.55
N ILE A 122 19.97 23.10 -0.91
CA ILE A 122 20.25 22.01 0.03
C ILE A 122 21.49 22.32 0.88
N ALA A 123 22.49 23.00 0.34
CA ALA A 123 23.68 23.42 1.08
C ALA A 123 23.36 24.50 2.14
N GLN A 124 22.47 25.44 1.84
CA GLN A 124 22.04 26.48 2.77
C GLN A 124 21.35 25.93 4.02
N GLN A 125 20.67 24.78 3.93
CA GLN A 125 20.02 24.14 5.07
C GLN A 125 21.01 23.72 6.16
N LYS A 126 22.22 23.30 5.78
CA LYS A 126 23.28 22.94 6.76
C LYS A 126 23.81 24.13 7.53
N ARG A 127 23.74 25.34 6.95
CA ARG A 127 24.23 26.57 7.57
C ARG A 127 23.25 27.16 8.60
N LYS A 128 21.94 26.91 8.45
CA LYS A 128 20.89 27.41 9.36
C LYS A 128 20.64 26.50 10.57
N ALA A 129 21.20 25.30 10.59
CA ALA A 129 21.06 24.33 11.69
C ALA A 129 22.21 24.40 12.71
N LYS A 130 23.09 25.40 12.59
CA LYS A 130 24.23 25.66 13.46
C LYS A 130 24.06 27.04 14.08
#